data_AF-A0A536XRJ6-F1
#
_entry.id   AF-A0A536XRJ6-F1
#
_cell.length_a   1.000
_cell.length_b   1.000
_cell.length_c   1.000
_cell.angle_alpha   90.00
_cell.angle_beta   90.00
_cell.angle_gamma   90.00
#
_symmetry.space_group_name_H-M   'P 1'
#
loop_
_entity.id
_entity.type
_entity.pdbx_description
1 polymer ?
#
loop_
_entity_poly.entity_id
_entity_poly.type
_entity_poly.pdbx_seq_one_letter_code
_entity_poly.pdbx_strand_id
1 'polypeptide(L)' 'MNAGAGLPILKKSELFERLAQGRAAGVTIVTPNKRLSQALMLEFDAFQSGKALSVWEAPDILPFGAFVQRLYEDGL' A
#
# COMPACT_ATOMS: atom_id res chain seq x y z
N MET A 1 24.96 15.84 5.90
CA MET A 1 23.80 14.94 6.11
C MET A 1 23.91 13.82 5.09
N ASN A 2 24.21 12.59 5.52
CA ASN A 2 24.35 11.42 4.63
C ASN A 2 22.98 10.94 4.15
N ALA A 3 22.33 11.67 3.23
CA ALA A 3 21.09 11.26 2.58
C ALA A 3 21.35 10.29 1.41
N GLY A 4 22.24 9.31 1.61
CA GLY A 4 22.70 8.40 0.57
C GLY A 4 23.09 7.00 1.06
N ALA A 5 22.72 6.63 2.29
CA ALA A 5 22.72 5.21 2.65
C ALA A 5 21.60 4.57 1.83
N GLY A 6 21.96 3.62 0.95
CA GLY A 6 21.04 3.00 0.00
C GLY A 6 19.73 2.62 0.67
N LEU A 7 18.64 3.26 0.25
CA LEU A 7 17.32 2.96 0.78
C LEU A 7 17.06 1.46 0.60
N PRO A 8 16.49 0.78 1.60
CA PRO A 8 16.22 -0.64 1.49
C PRO A 8 15.35 -0.91 0.26
N ILE A 9 15.81 -1.81 -0.61
CA ILE A 9 15.06 -2.21 -1.79
C ILE A 9 13.97 -3.17 -1.32
N LEU A 10 12.72 -2.71 -1.37
CA LEU A 10 11.56 -3.54 -1.06
C LEU A 10 11.04 -4.19 -2.34
N LYS A 11 10.98 -5.53 -2.36
CA LYS A 11 10.36 -6.26 -3.47
C LYS A 11 8.85 -6.11 -3.41
N LYS A 12 8.20 -6.10 -4.57
CA LYS A 12 6.74 -5.96 -4.68
C LYS A 12 5.96 -7.08 -3.97
N SER A 13 6.47 -8.32 -4.04
CA SER A 13 5.88 -9.44 -3.30
C SER A 13 5.94 -9.24 -1.79
N GLU A 14 7.05 -8.74 -1.27
CA GLU A 14 7.20 -8.44 0.16
C GLU A 14 6.27 -7.31 0.60
N LEU A 15 6.10 -6.30 -0.25
CA LEU A 15 5.13 -5.23 -0.04
C LEU A 15 3.70 -5.77 0.03
N PHE A 16 3.33 -6.69 -0.87
CA PHE A 16 2.01 -7.32 -0.88
C PHE A 16 1.78 -8.26 0.30
N GLU A 17 2.80 -8.99 0.76
CA GLU A 17 2.70 -9.78 2.00
C GLU A 17 2.41 -8.90 3.21
N ARG A 18 3.03 -7.71 3.29
CA ARG A 18 2.75 -6.75 4.37
C ARG A 18 1.33 -6.18 4.27
N LEU A 19 0.86 -5.85 3.07
CA LEU A 19 -0.53 -5.41 2.86
C LEU A 19 -1.56 -6.50 3.17
N ALA A 20 -1.25 -7.76 2.87
CA ALA A 20 -2.14 -8.89 3.11
C ALA A 20 -2.39 -9.17 4.60
N GLN A 21 -1.55 -8.62 5.50
CA GLN A 21 -1.78 -8.63 6.94
C GLN A 21 -2.90 -7.64 7.36
N GLY A 22 -3.48 -6.90 6.42
CA GLY A 22 -4.61 -6.00 6.63
C GLY A 22 -4.26 -4.81 7.52
N ARG A 23 -5.27 -4.24 8.17
CA ARG A 23 -5.08 -3.09 9.08
C ARG A 23 -4.15 -3.37 10.25
N ALA A 24 -4.03 -4.63 10.69
CA ALA A 24 -3.12 -5.02 11.76
C ALA A 24 -1.63 -4.76 11.42
N ALA A 25 -1.29 -4.70 10.13
CA ALA A 25 0.06 -4.37 9.68
C ALA A 25 0.44 -2.90 9.93
N GLY A 26 -0.55 -2.00 10.01
CA GLY A 26 -0.32 -0.56 10.09
C GLY A 26 0.43 0.02 8.89
N VAL A 27 0.33 -0.60 7.71
CA VAL A 27 1.04 -0.18 6.49
C VAL A 27 0.11 0.56 5.55
N THR A 28 0.47 1.80 5.20
CA THR A 28 -0.15 2.58 4.12
C THR A 28 0.84 2.75 2.97
N ILE A 29 0.44 2.41 1.74
CA ILE A 29 1.20 2.76 0.54
C ILE A 29 0.70 4.12 0.02
N VAL A 30 1.62 5.08 -0.05
CA VAL A 30 1.34 6.38 -0.66
C VAL A 30 1.94 6.43 -2.05
N THR A 31 1.11 6.70 -3.06
CA THR A 31 1.56 6.79 -4.46
C THR A 31 1.57 8.26 -4.93
N PRO A 32 2.43 8.60 -5.91
CA PRO A 32 2.44 9.94 -6.51
C PRO A 32 1.16 10.28 -7.29
N ASN A 33 0.40 9.29 -7.76
CA ASN A 33 -0.82 9.54 -8.53
C ASN A 33 -1.82 8.37 -8.47
N LYS A 34 -3.07 8.70 -8.83
CA LYS A 34 -4.21 7.78 -8.82
C LYS A 34 -4.02 6.58 -9.77
N ARG A 35 -3.39 6.79 -10.93
CA ARG A 35 -3.15 5.72 -11.91
C ARG A 35 -2.28 4.62 -11.31
N LEU A 36 -1.23 4.97 -10.57
CA LEU A 36 -0.38 3.99 -9.90
C LEU A 36 -1.10 3.32 -8.71
N SER A 37 -1.94 4.03 -7.97
CA SER A 37 -2.76 3.41 -6.91
C SER A 37 -3.63 2.28 -7.48
N GLN A 38 -4.33 2.57 -8.58
CA GLN A 38 -5.22 1.61 -9.23
C GLN A 38 -4.46 0.40 -9.80
N ALA A 39 -3.32 0.63 -10.45
CA ALA A 39 -2.48 -0.47 -10.93
C ALA A 39 -1.99 -1.37 -9.78
N LEU A 40 -1.56 -0.78 -8.66
CA LEU A 40 -1.14 -1.55 -7.48
C LEU A 40 -2.29 -2.31 -6.82
N MET A 41 -3.49 -1.74 -6.76
CA MET A 41 -4.69 -2.44 -6.27
C MET A 41 -4.99 -3.68 -7.12
N LEU A 42 -5.00 -3.54 -8.45
CA LEU A 42 -5.24 -4.66 -9.37
C LEU A 42 -4.20 -5.77 -9.22
N GLU A 43 -2.93 -5.40 -9.08
CA GLU A 43 -1.86 -6.37 -8.87
C GLU A 43 -1.93 -7.05 -7.49
N PHE A 44 -2.38 -6.33 -6.46
CA PHE A 44 -2.63 -6.91 -5.14
C PHE A 44 -3.81 -7.89 -5.17
N ASP A 45 -4.89 -7.56 -5.86
CA ASP A 45 -6.05 -8.44 -6.01
C ASP A 45 -5.68 -9.74 -6.73
N ALA A 46 -4.85 -9.65 -7.78
CA ALA A 46 -4.30 -10.84 -8.46
C ALA A 46 -3.42 -11.67 -7.52
N PHE A 47 -2.60 -11.01 -6.70
CA PHE A 47 -1.76 -11.68 -5.69
C PHE A 47 -2.58 -12.42 -4.63
N GLN A 48 -3.64 -11.80 -4.08
CA GLN A 48 -4.53 -12.41 -3.10
C GLN A 48 -5.37 -13.54 -3.70
N SER A 49 -5.83 -13.38 -4.95
CA SER A 49 -6.54 -14.44 -5.69
C SER A 49 -5.66 -15.69 -5.88
N GLY A 50 -4.36 -15.49 -6.12
CA GLY A 50 -3.38 -16.58 -6.22
C GLY A 50 -3.18 -17.37 -4.91
N LYS A 51 -3.61 -16.82 -3.76
CA LYS A 51 -3.59 -17.49 -2.45
C LYS A 51 -4.85 -18.29 -2.14
N ALA A 52 -5.76 -18.48 -3.11
CA ALA A 52 -7.03 -19.18 -2.95
C ALA A 52 -7.95 -18.60 -1.87
N LEU A 53 -7.78 -17.30 -1.55
CA LEU A 53 -8.72 -16.56 -0.71
C LEU A 53 -9.92 -16.14 -1.55
N SER A 54 -11.13 -16.19 -0.99
CA SER A 54 -12.37 -15.74 -1.66
C SER A 54 -12.75 -14.30 -1.27
N VAL A 55 -12.26 -13.83 -0.12
CA VAL A 55 -12.48 -12.49 0.42
C VAL A 55 -11.22 -12.08 1.19
N TRP A 56 -10.83 -10.82 1.06
CA TRP A 56 -9.73 -10.22 1.82
C TRP A 56 -10.06 -8.76 2.19
N GLU A 57 -9.34 -8.23 3.18
CA GLU A 57 -9.42 -6.81 3.52
C GLU A 57 -8.86 -5.97 2.36
N ALA A 58 -9.51 -4.83 2.06
CA ALA A 58 -9.03 -3.91 1.04
C ALA A 58 -7.65 -3.34 1.44
N PRO A 59 -6.67 -3.31 0.53
CA PRO A 59 -5.34 -2.82 0.85
C PRO A 59 -5.35 -1.30 1.06
N ASP A 60 -4.57 -0.81 2.02
CA ASP A 60 -4.44 0.63 2.26
C ASP A 60 -3.44 1.26 1.27
N ILE A 61 -3.94 1.63 0.10
CA ILE A 61 -3.19 2.25 -1.00
C ILE A 61 -3.87 3.56 -1.39
N LEU A 62 -3.18 4.69 -1.20
CA LEU A 62 -3.74 6.02 -1.42
C LEU A 62 -2.83 6.86 -2.32
N PRO A 63 -3.39 7.64 -3.27
CA PRO A 63 -2.62 8.72 -3.89
C PRO A 63 -2.31 9.81 -2.85
N PHE A 64 -1.19 10.51 -3.01
CA PHE A 64 -0.67 11.49 -2.04
C PHE A 64 -1.73 12.49 -1.56
N GLY A 65 -2.54 13.05 -2.47
CA GLY A 65 -3.61 13.99 -2.09
C GLY A 65 -4.65 13.37 -1.14
N ALA A 66 -5.05 12.12 -1.37
CA ALA A 66 -6.00 11.41 -0.51
C ALA A 66 -5.38 11.05 0.85
N PHE A 67 -4.08 10.76 0.88
CA PHE A 67 -3.37 10.53 2.14
C PHE A 67 -3.33 11.79 3.01
N VAL A 68 -3.01 12.95 2.43
CA VAL A 68 -3.02 14.23 3.15
C VAL A 68 -4.42 14.56 3.66
N GLN A 69 -5.44 14.34 2.84
CA GLN A 69 -6.83 14.53 3.25
C GLN A 69 -7.19 13.64 4.45
N ARG A 70 -6.86 12.34 4.40
CA ARG A 70 -7.10 11.41 5.52
C ARG A 70 -6.42 11.89 6.81
N LEU A 71 -5.16 12.33 6.74
CA LEU A 71 -4.45 12.83 7.92
C LEU A 71 -5.09 14.09 8.51
N TYR A 72 -5.63 14.97 7.66
CA TYR A 72 -6.35 16.15 8.12
C TYR A 72 -7.67 15.77 8.81
N GLU A 73 -8.41 14.82 8.25
CA GLU A 73 -9.67 14.30 8.82
C GLU A 73 -9.44 13.55 10.14
N ASP A 74 -8.40 12.72 10.23
CA ASP A 74 -8.05 11.96 11.45
C ASP A 74 -7.53 12.86 12.59
N GLY A 75 -7.07 14.07 12.26
CA GLY A 75 -6.55 15.03 13.23
C GLY A 75 -7.61 15.94 13.87
N LEU A 76 -8.88 15.84 13.43
CA LEU A 76 -10.04 16.56 13.95
C LEU A 76 -10.79 15.72 14.99
#